data_AF-A0A2H0QR32-F1
#
_entry.id   AF-A0A2H0QR32-F1
#
_cell.length_a   1.000
_cell.length_b   1.000
_cell.length_c   1.000
_cell.angle_alpha   90.00
_cell.angle_beta   90.00
_cell.angle_gamma   90.00
#
_symmetry.space_group_name_H-M   'P 1'
#
loop_
_entity.id
_entity.type
_entity.pdbx_description
1 polymer ?
#
loop_
_entity_poly.entity_id
_entity_poly.type
_entity_poly.pdbx_seq_one_letter_code
_entity_poly.pdbx_strand_id
1 'polypeptide(L)'
;MTQFENEHYQAIKHGLELFNSEKFWECHEYLEDEWMELRGDPVRNVFWAVIQAATVLVHVRNENLAGAQGMLKKTLEKLERVEKDFIESDYMEECLKWNELKAILREIPKDSKLLDFERLMKFKFPKV
;
A
#
# COMPACT_ATOMS: atom_id res chain seq x y z
N MET A 1 4.25 -11.11 -18.70
CA MET A 1 4.32 -10.46 -17.39
C MET A 1 3.24 -9.40 -17.41
N THR A 2 2.31 -9.42 -16.46
CA THR A 2 1.20 -8.45 -16.41
C THR A 2 1.67 -7.25 -15.62
N GLN A 3 1.60 -6.07 -16.23
CA GLN A 3 1.90 -4.79 -15.58
C GLN A 3 0.63 -4.17 -15.02
N PHE A 4 0.78 -3.26 -14.05
CA PHE A 4 -0.33 -2.46 -13.55
C PHE A 4 -0.79 -1.48 -14.65
N GLU A 5 -2.10 -1.34 -14.84
CA GLU A 5 -2.71 -0.66 -15.98
C GLU A 5 -3.98 0.08 -15.53
N ASN A 6 -4.62 0.84 -16.42
CA ASN A 6 -5.80 1.62 -16.08
C ASN A 6 -6.96 0.80 -15.49
N GLU A 7 -7.22 -0.43 -15.98
CA GLU A 7 -8.25 -1.31 -15.39
C GLU A 7 -8.00 -1.58 -13.90
N HIS A 8 -6.75 -1.88 -13.55
CA HIS A 8 -6.32 -2.07 -12.16
C HIS A 8 -6.47 -0.78 -11.34
N TYR A 9 -6.18 0.39 -11.93
CA TYR A 9 -6.43 1.66 -11.27
C TYR A 9 -7.92 1.89 -10.99
N GLN A 10 -8.80 1.56 -11.94
CA GLN A 10 -10.24 1.73 -11.75
C GLN A 10 -10.77 0.89 -10.58
N ALA A 11 -10.20 -0.30 -10.33
CA ALA A 11 -10.53 -1.15 -9.20
C ALA A 11 -9.95 -0.62 -7.87
N ILE A 12 -8.71 -0.12 -7.85
CA ILE A 12 -8.05 0.31 -6.60
C ILE A 12 -8.48 1.72 -6.14
N LYS A 13 -8.92 2.59 -7.06
CA LYS A 13 -9.06 4.05 -6.83
C LYS A 13 -9.88 4.40 -5.59
N HIS A 14 -10.98 3.68 -5.33
CA HIS A 14 -11.84 4.00 -4.19
C HIS A 14 -11.16 3.68 -2.85
N GLY A 15 -10.37 2.60 -2.79
CA GLY A 15 -9.52 2.33 -1.65
C GLY A 15 -8.47 3.42 -1.41
N LEU A 16 -7.91 4.00 -2.49
CA LEU A 16 -6.98 5.13 -2.36
C LEU A 16 -7.66 6.39 -1.80
N GLU A 17 -8.90 6.66 -2.20
CA GLU A 17 -9.70 7.76 -1.66
C GLU A 17 -9.99 7.58 -0.16
N LEU A 18 -10.29 6.34 0.25
CA LEU A 18 -10.48 5.97 1.66
C LEU A 18 -9.17 6.14 2.45
N PHE A 19 -8.05 5.67 1.91
CA PHE A 19 -6.72 5.90 2.49
C PHE A 19 -6.43 7.39 2.67
N ASN A 20 -6.69 8.19 1.62
CA ASN A 20 -6.51 9.64 1.64
C ASN A 20 -7.40 10.33 2.66
N SER A 21 -8.61 9.82 2.84
CA SER A 21 -9.57 10.27 3.87
C SER A 21 -9.27 9.70 5.24
N GLU A 22 -8.12 9.04 5.41
CA GLU A 22 -7.68 8.52 6.69
C GLU A 22 -8.61 7.45 7.27
N LYS A 23 -9.34 6.75 6.40
CA LYS A 23 -10.23 5.61 6.69
C LYS A 23 -9.52 4.30 6.38
N PHE A 24 -8.48 4.00 7.14
CA PHE A 24 -7.57 2.89 6.81
C PHE A 24 -8.20 1.51 6.97
N TRP A 25 -9.12 1.35 7.90
CA TRP A 25 -9.85 0.09 8.05
C TRP A 25 -10.79 -0.14 6.87
N GLU A 26 -11.56 0.88 6.48
CA GLU A 26 -12.46 0.80 5.34
C GLU A 26 -11.70 0.66 4.02
N CYS A 27 -10.52 1.30 3.90
CA CYS A 27 -9.60 1.07 2.79
C CYS A 27 -9.17 -0.40 2.71
N HIS A 28 -8.77 -0.99 3.83
CA HIS A 28 -8.42 -2.41 3.91
C HIS A 28 -9.59 -3.29 3.46
N GLU A 29 -10.78 -3.10 4.04
CA GLU A 29 -11.95 -3.94 3.71
C GLU A 29 -12.32 -3.83 2.23
N TYR A 30 -12.43 -2.61 1.70
CA TYR A 30 -12.76 -2.39 0.29
C TYR A 30 -11.74 -3.05 -0.65
N LEU A 31 -10.44 -2.85 -0.38
CA LEU A 31 -9.39 -3.39 -1.25
C LEU A 31 -9.20 -4.90 -1.10
N GLU A 32 -9.55 -5.50 0.04
CA GLU A 32 -9.51 -6.95 0.22
C GLU A 32 -10.48 -7.65 -0.75
N ASP A 33 -11.67 -7.09 -0.94
CA ASP A 33 -12.65 -7.60 -1.92
C ASP A 33 -12.08 -7.51 -3.35
N GLU A 34 -11.58 -6.35 -3.76
CA GLU A 34 -10.96 -6.16 -5.09
C GLU A 34 -9.75 -7.09 -5.30
N TRP A 35 -8.92 -7.28 -4.27
CA TRP A 35 -7.75 -8.17 -4.30
C TRP A 35 -8.12 -9.65 -4.46
N MET A 36 -9.30 -10.04 -3.99
CA MET A 36 -9.81 -11.41 -4.12
C MET A 36 -10.24 -11.74 -5.55
N GLU A 37 -10.68 -10.75 -6.32
CA GLU A 37 -11.04 -10.91 -7.74
C GLU A 37 -9.81 -11.09 -8.65
N LEU A 38 -8.65 -10.57 -8.25
CA LEU A 38 -7.38 -10.66 -9.00
C LEU A 38 -6.65 -12.02 -8.83
N ARG A 39 -7.38 -13.13 -8.63
CA ARG A 39 -6.78 -14.46 -8.45
C ARG A 39 -6.05 -14.89 -9.72
N GLY A 40 -4.77 -15.23 -9.55
CA GLY A 40 -3.90 -15.64 -10.65
C GLY A 40 -3.20 -14.48 -11.36
N ASP A 41 -3.58 -13.23 -11.07
CA ASP A 41 -2.89 -12.05 -11.58
C ASP A 41 -1.79 -11.59 -10.61
N PRO A 42 -0.52 -11.48 -11.04
CA PRO A 42 0.55 -10.92 -10.23
C PRO A 42 0.29 -9.48 -9.73
N VAL A 43 -0.47 -8.67 -10.47
CA VAL A 43 -0.81 -7.27 -10.14
C VAL A 43 -1.51 -7.16 -8.78
N ARG A 44 -2.17 -8.23 -8.31
CA ARG A 44 -2.74 -8.31 -6.96
C ARG A 44 -1.75 -7.96 -5.85
N ASN A 45 -0.43 -8.12 -6.07
CA ASN A 45 0.57 -7.73 -5.08
C ASN A 45 0.62 -6.20 -4.84
N VAL A 46 0.22 -5.38 -5.82
CA VAL A 46 0.07 -3.92 -5.67
C VAL A 46 -1.06 -3.61 -4.69
N PHE A 47 -2.23 -4.21 -4.91
CA PHE A 47 -3.38 -4.08 -3.99
C PHE A 47 -3.00 -4.54 -2.59
N TRP A 48 -2.30 -5.68 -2.49
CA TRP A 48 -1.88 -6.22 -1.21
C TRP A 48 -0.92 -5.30 -0.46
N ALA A 49 0.01 -4.63 -1.16
CA ALA A 49 0.90 -3.65 -0.55
C ALA A 49 0.12 -2.45 0.00
N VAL A 50 -0.88 -1.93 -0.73
CA VAL A 50 -1.72 -0.82 -0.26
C VAL A 50 -2.58 -1.23 0.93
N ILE A 51 -3.21 -2.42 0.88
CA ILE A 51 -3.95 -3.01 2.01
C ILE A 51 -3.07 -3.07 3.26
N GLN A 52 -1.86 -3.61 3.13
CA GLN A 52 -0.96 -3.76 4.27
C GLN A 52 -0.43 -2.42 4.78
N ALA A 53 -0.17 -1.45 3.91
CA ALA A 53 0.17 -0.08 4.32
C ALA A 53 -0.98 0.57 5.10
N ALA A 54 -2.24 0.36 4.70
CA ALA A 54 -3.40 0.80 5.47
C ALA A 54 -3.44 0.12 6.85
N THR A 55 -3.24 -1.21 6.91
CA THR A 55 -3.19 -1.94 8.19
C THR A 55 -2.03 -1.48 9.10
N VAL A 56 -0.86 -1.11 8.55
CA VAL A 56 0.21 -0.47 9.32
C VAL A 56 -0.32 0.76 10.04
N LEU A 57 -1.04 1.64 9.34
CA LEU A 57 -1.58 2.88 9.90
C LEU A 57 -2.72 2.63 10.91
N VAL A 58 -3.52 1.57 10.73
CA VAL A 58 -4.47 1.11 11.77
C VAL A 58 -3.73 0.74 13.05
N HIS A 59 -2.64 -0.02 12.96
CA HIS A 59 -1.83 -0.38 14.13
C HIS A 59 -1.19 0.83 14.80
N VAL A 60 -0.64 1.77 14.01
CA VAL A 60 -0.07 3.02 14.53
C VAL A 60 -1.10 3.82 15.32
N ARG A 61 -2.32 3.97 14.79
CA ARG A 61 -3.42 4.67 15.49
C ARG A 61 -3.85 4.02 16.80
N ASN A 62 -3.75 2.70 16.87
CA ASN A 62 -4.08 1.94 18.07
C ASN A 62 -2.88 1.82 19.04
N GLU A 63 -1.81 2.60 18.83
CA GLU A 63 -0.55 2.55 19.60
C GLU A 63 0.08 1.14 19.63
N ASN A 64 -0.27 0.30 18.66
CA ASN A 64 0.19 -1.07 18.55
C ASN A 64 1.46 -1.13 17.69
N LEU A 65 2.59 -0.72 18.28
CA LEU A 65 3.88 -0.66 17.60
C LEU A 65 4.32 -2.03 17.05
N ALA A 66 4.14 -3.10 17.83
CA ALA A 66 4.52 -4.45 17.41
C ALA A 66 3.74 -4.91 16.16
N GLY A 67 2.43 -4.60 16.12
CA GLY A 67 1.59 -4.85 14.94
C GLY A 67 2.02 -4.03 13.73
N ALA A 68 2.32 -2.74 13.93
CA ALA A 68 2.79 -1.85 12.87
C ALA A 68 4.10 -2.35 12.26
N GLN A 69 5.10 -2.70 13.09
CA GLN A 69 6.39 -3.25 12.65
C GLN A 69 6.23 -4.57 11.90
N GLY A 70 5.42 -5.48 12.46
CA GLY A 70 5.16 -6.78 11.85
C GLY A 70 4.47 -6.67 10.49
N MET A 71 3.52 -5.73 10.35
CA MET A 71 2.83 -5.50 9.09
C MET A 71 3.69 -4.74 8.08
N LEU A 72 4.50 -3.78 8.53
CA LEU A 72 5.45 -3.07 7.67
C LEU A 72 6.42 -4.06 7.00
N LYS A 73 6.97 -5.01 7.77
CA LYS A 73 7.82 -6.06 7.22
C LYS A 73 7.14 -6.81 6.07
N LYS A 74 5.89 -7.25 6.26
CA LYS A 74 5.11 -7.93 5.23
C LYS A 74 4.84 -7.04 4.02
N THR A 75 4.58 -5.75 4.26
CA THR A 75 4.38 -4.74 3.20
C THR A 75 5.62 -4.65 2.32
N LEU A 76 6.82 -4.55 2.92
CA LEU A 76 8.09 -4.50 2.20
C LEU A 76 8.32 -5.77 1.36
N GLU A 77 7.99 -6.96 1.89
CA GLU A 77 8.06 -8.22 1.13
C GLU A 77 7.12 -8.21 -0.10
N LYS A 78 6.01 -7.47 -0.07
CA LYS A 78 5.12 -7.30 -1.25
C LYS A 78 5.69 -6.33 -2.26
N LEU A 79 6.28 -5.22 -1.83
CA LEU A 79 6.98 -4.29 -2.72
C LEU A 79 8.11 -5.00 -3.48
N GLU A 80 8.90 -5.84 -2.78
CA GLU A 80 9.96 -6.64 -3.40
C GLU A 80 9.42 -7.61 -4.46
N ARG A 81 8.24 -8.20 -4.26
CA ARG A 81 7.58 -9.05 -5.28
C ARG A 81 7.11 -8.25 -6.48
N VAL A 82 6.52 -7.08 -6.25
CA VAL A 82 6.11 -6.17 -7.33
C VAL A 82 7.29 -5.81 -8.24
N GLU A 83 8.44 -5.48 -7.64
CA GLU A 83 9.68 -5.17 -8.37
C GLU A 83 10.23 -6.40 -9.09
N LYS A 84 10.32 -7.55 -8.41
CA LYS A 84 10.91 -8.78 -8.95
C LYS A 84 10.11 -9.33 -10.14
N ASP A 85 8.78 -9.24 -10.07
CA ASP A 85 7.89 -9.79 -11.10
C ASP A 85 7.61 -8.78 -12.24
N PHE A 86 8.31 -7.63 -12.25
CA PHE A 86 8.18 -6.56 -13.25
C PHE A 86 6.73 -6.08 -13.43
N ILE A 87 5.99 -5.96 -12.32
CA ILE A 87 4.59 -5.52 -12.31
C ILE A 87 4.49 -3.99 -12.49
N GLU A 88 5.54 -3.26 -12.14
CA GLU A 88 5.56 -1.81 -12.22
C GLU A 88 5.40 -1.31 -13.65
N SER A 89 4.60 -0.24 -13.81
CA SER A 89 4.46 0.51 -15.06
C SER A 89 4.68 1.99 -14.81
N ASP A 90 5.02 2.74 -15.85
CA ASP A 90 5.18 4.20 -15.76
C ASP A 90 3.89 4.88 -15.26
N TYR A 91 2.74 4.28 -15.57
CA TYR A 91 1.42 4.74 -15.12
C TYR A 91 1.26 4.74 -13.59
N MET A 92 1.95 3.84 -12.87
CA MET A 92 1.87 3.77 -11.41
C MET A 92 2.42 5.02 -10.72
N GLU A 93 3.40 5.71 -11.31
CA GLU A 93 3.92 6.93 -10.69
C GLU A 93 2.86 8.04 -10.71
N GLU A 94 2.15 8.17 -11.84
CA GLU A 94 1.09 9.16 -12.01
C GLU A 94 -0.09 8.89 -11.07
N CYS A 95 -0.54 7.64 -10.96
CA CYS A 95 -1.76 7.30 -10.23
C CYS A 95 -1.55 6.86 -8.77
N LEU A 96 -0.34 6.41 -8.40
CA LEU A 96 -0.06 5.89 -7.05
C LEU A 96 1.08 6.61 -6.32
N LYS A 97 1.87 7.48 -6.98
CA LYS A 97 3.15 7.98 -6.44
C LYS A 97 4.02 6.83 -5.92
N TRP A 98 4.11 5.77 -6.72
CA TRP A 98 4.58 4.48 -6.25
C TRP A 98 6.01 4.53 -5.69
N ASN A 99 6.91 5.29 -6.31
CA ASN A 99 8.27 5.43 -5.80
C ASN A 99 8.33 6.21 -4.48
N GLU A 100 7.49 7.23 -4.30
CA GLU A 100 7.38 7.97 -3.04
C GLU A 100 6.90 7.04 -1.91
N LEU A 101 5.85 6.25 -2.15
CA LEU A 101 5.34 5.28 -1.18
C LEU A 101 6.42 4.26 -0.78
N LYS A 102 7.11 3.67 -1.77
CA LYS A 102 8.22 2.72 -1.52
C LYS A 102 9.33 3.35 -0.69
N ALA A 103 9.72 4.59 -1.01
CA ALA A 103 10.75 5.31 -0.26
C ALA A 103 10.32 5.52 1.19
N ILE A 104 9.11 6.03 1.43
CA ILE A 104 8.56 6.24 2.78
C ILE A 104 8.57 4.94 3.59
N LEU A 105 8.07 3.84 3.01
CA LEU A 105 8.01 2.56 3.72
C LEU A 105 9.41 1.99 4.04
N ARG A 106 10.38 2.18 3.14
CA ARG A 106 11.76 1.69 3.32
C ARG A 106 12.59 2.53 4.28
N GLU A 107 12.26 3.80 4.45
CA GLU A 107 12.93 4.70 5.40
C GLU A 107 12.61 4.39 6.85
N ILE A 108 11.47 3.73 7.14
CA ILE A 108 11.08 3.39 8.51
C ILE A 108 12.07 2.35 9.08
N PRO A 109 12.75 2.65 10.21
CA PRO A 109 13.72 1.74 10.79
C PRO A 109 13.11 0.41 11.29
N LYS A 110 13.93 -0.63 11.35
CA LYS A 110 13.50 -1.94 11.90
C LYS A 110 13.13 -1.85 13.38
N ASP A 111 13.88 -1.06 14.14
CA ASP A 111 13.64 -0.71 15.55
C ASP A 111 12.83 0.58 15.68
N SER A 112 11.85 0.77 14.79
CA SER A 112 11.03 1.97 14.71
C SER A 112 10.23 2.23 15.98
N LYS A 113 9.94 3.51 16.20
CA LYS A 113 8.98 4.05 17.16
C LYS A 113 7.76 4.57 16.39
N LEU A 114 6.66 4.85 17.09
CA LEU A 114 5.44 5.37 16.46
C LEU A 114 5.67 6.64 15.63
N LEU A 115 6.59 7.52 16.08
CA LEU A 115 6.94 8.76 15.38
C LEU A 115 7.58 8.52 14.01
N ASP A 116 8.24 7.38 13.79
CA ASP A 116 8.87 7.08 12.50
C ASP A 116 7.83 6.86 11.39
N PHE A 117 6.57 6.60 11.75
CA PHE A 117 5.46 6.41 10.80
C PHE A 117 4.78 7.72 10.39
N GLU A 118 5.20 8.88 10.93
CA GLU A 118 4.55 10.18 10.64
C GLU A 118 4.52 10.52 9.15
N ARG A 119 5.59 10.19 8.41
CA ARG A 119 5.65 10.48 6.98
C ARG A 119 4.67 9.60 6.20
N LEU A 120 4.54 8.32 6.56
CA LEU A 120 3.51 7.44 6.02
C LEU A 120 2.10 7.92 6.38
N MET A 121 1.94 8.45 7.59
CA MET A 121 0.65 8.97 8.04
C MET A 121 0.17 10.18 7.21
N LYS A 122 1.12 11.04 6.81
CA LYS A 122 0.88 12.24 6.01
C LYS A 122 0.82 11.96 4.51
N PHE A 123 1.21 10.76 4.06
CA PHE A 123 1.19 10.38 2.65
C PHE A 123 -0.24 10.37 2.10
N LYS A 124 -0.40 10.86 0.86
CA LYS A 124 -1.66 10.84 0.13
C LYS A 124 -1.39 10.41 -1.32
N PHE A 125 -2.20 9.48 -1.82
CA PHE A 125 -2.24 9.11 -3.22
C PHE A 125 -2.75 10.28 -4.09
N PRO A 126 -2.31 10.39 -5.36
CA PRO A 126 -2.85 11.35 -6.31
C PRO A 126 -4.36 11.25 -6.50
N LYS A 127 -4.98 12.36 -6.88
CA LYS A 127 -6.35 12.39 -7.42
C LYS A 127 -6.21 12.54 -8.93
N VAL A 128 -6.21 11.42 -9.65
CA VAL A 128 -6.09 11.38 -11.12
C VAL A 128 -7.45 11.14 -11.75
#